data_AF-A0A936TDU4-F1
#
_entry.id   AF-A0A936TDU4-F1
#
_cell.length_a   1.000
_cell.length_b   1.000
_cell.length_c   1.000
_cell.angle_alpha   90.00
_cell.angle_beta   90.00
_cell.angle_gamma   90.00
#
_symmetry.space_group_name_H-M   'P 1'
#
loop_
_entity.id
_entity.type
_entity.pdbx_description
1 polymer ?
#
loop_
_entity_poly.entity_id
_entity_poly.type
_entity_poly.pdbx_seq_one_letter_code
_entity_poly.pdbx_strand_id
1 'polypeptide(L)'
;MTCAGDAAHSDAIILFGPTGDLARKKVFPALYDLALAGRLDVPIVGVASSDWSVDDLRDRVRSSLDEEVDGQLDPAALGAIVDRLSYVSGDYGDDGIFDRVGEALDGAEAPLAYLAIPPSMFETVILGLARIGANDSGRVVVEKPFGRDLASAQELNATLLAHYSDDQVFRIDHFLGKEPTLDLLVFRMANAMFHPAWDRHHIASVQITMAEDFGMEGRGRFYEEVGATRDVVQNHLLQVLALVAMEPPIDTSARELAEEKLKVMRAMRTVEPADVVRGQYDGYRDTDGVAPDSEVETYVALRAWVDSWRWAGVPFFIRAGKAMEETATEVVVEFQNPARMFYADPQSLRPHSNHLRFRMKPGEGVSLLVSVKGPGESIVSQPVDLRYEYDSNRDGPHQDAYARLIGDALRGDQTLFARADAVEEAWRVVDPMVAEGPPVMPYAPGTWGPELHEDLRPDQLTAMLNATPEGGWHRPLLPDDAGRV
;
A
#
# COMPACT_ATOMS: atom_id res chain seq x y z
N MET A 1 -13.73 10.26 17.81
CA MET A 1 -13.32 10.64 19.17
C MET A 1 -11.89 11.12 19.05
N THR A 2 -11.71 12.43 18.99
CA THR A 2 -10.45 13.10 18.62
C THR A 2 -9.56 13.28 19.85
N CYS A 3 -8.50 12.49 19.93
CA CYS A 3 -7.31 12.84 20.69
C CYS A 3 -6.12 12.87 19.72
N ALA A 4 -6.19 13.75 18.73
CA ALA A 4 -4.97 14.32 18.16
C ALA A 4 -4.54 15.40 19.15
N GLY A 5 -3.34 15.30 19.72
CA GLY A 5 -2.72 16.48 20.30
C GLY A 5 -2.67 17.55 19.22
N ASP A 6 -2.95 18.81 19.56
CA ASP A 6 -2.90 19.95 18.62
C ASP A 6 -1.47 20.11 18.09
N ALA A 7 -1.07 19.28 17.13
CA ALA A 7 0.05 19.56 16.26
C ALA A 7 -0.39 20.75 15.41
N ALA A 8 0.43 21.81 15.38
CA ALA A 8 0.12 22.99 14.58
C ALA A 8 -0.11 22.57 13.12
N HIS A 9 -1.22 23.04 12.53
CA HIS A 9 -1.48 22.80 11.11
C HIS A 9 -0.35 23.44 10.29
N SER A 10 0.11 22.77 9.24
CA SER A 10 1.09 23.37 8.33
C SER A 10 0.50 24.61 7.67
N ASP A 11 1.31 25.63 7.46
CA ASP A 11 0.88 26.95 7.00
C ASP A 11 1.25 27.25 5.54
N ALA A 12 2.02 26.36 4.90
CA ALA A 12 2.32 26.36 3.47
C ALA A 12 2.60 24.94 2.96
N ILE A 13 2.51 24.73 1.64
CA ILE A 13 2.98 23.52 0.95
C ILE A 13 4.13 23.90 0.03
N ILE A 14 5.26 23.20 0.12
CA ILE A 14 6.36 23.28 -0.85
C ILE A 14 6.30 22.01 -1.70
N LEU A 15 5.84 22.11 -2.94
CA LEU A 15 5.75 20.98 -3.86
C LEU A 15 6.98 20.93 -4.75
N PHE A 16 7.90 20.02 -4.45
CA PHE A 16 9.04 19.72 -5.34
C PHE A 16 8.59 18.77 -6.45
N GLY A 17 9.00 19.05 -7.69
CA GLY A 17 8.61 18.27 -8.87
C GLY A 17 7.17 18.47 -9.38
N PRO A 18 6.59 19.68 -9.33
CA PRO A 18 5.19 19.91 -9.74
C PRO A 18 4.97 19.69 -11.25
N THR A 19 6.04 19.62 -12.04
CA THR A 19 5.98 19.37 -13.49
C THR A 19 5.90 17.87 -13.85
N GLY A 20 6.20 16.99 -12.89
CA GLY A 20 6.26 15.54 -13.08
C GLY A 20 4.90 14.86 -13.26
N ASP A 21 4.94 13.57 -13.63
CA ASP A 21 3.74 12.76 -13.84
C ASP A 21 2.99 12.46 -12.55
N LEU A 22 3.69 12.26 -11.42
CA LEU A 22 3.04 12.04 -10.13
C LEU A 22 2.21 13.26 -9.71
N ALA A 23 2.76 14.46 -9.90
CA ALA A 23 2.04 15.69 -9.62
C ALA A 23 0.78 15.80 -10.48
N ARG A 24 0.90 15.56 -11.80
CA ARG A 24 -0.24 15.57 -12.75
C ARG A 24 -1.32 14.55 -12.40
N LYS A 25 -0.95 13.29 -12.15
CA LYS A 25 -1.93 12.20 -12.04
C LYS A 25 -2.51 12.01 -10.65
N LYS A 26 -1.84 12.54 -9.61
CA LYS A 26 -2.18 12.24 -8.20
C LYS A 26 -2.19 13.47 -7.30
N VAL A 27 -1.12 14.26 -7.27
CA VAL A 27 -1.01 15.36 -6.29
C VAL A 27 -2.01 16.49 -6.58
N PHE A 28 -2.13 16.96 -7.82
CA PHE A 28 -3.09 18.04 -8.13
C PHE A 28 -4.55 17.61 -7.96
N PRO A 29 -4.99 16.41 -8.44
CA PRO A 29 -6.32 15.90 -8.11
C PRO A 29 -6.57 15.81 -6.60
N ALA A 30 -5.58 15.35 -5.83
CA ALA A 30 -5.68 15.25 -4.38
C ALA A 30 -5.80 16.62 -3.68
N LEU A 31 -5.07 17.64 -4.15
CA LEU A 31 -5.22 19.02 -3.67
C LEU A 31 -6.60 19.59 -4.01
N TYR A 32 -7.16 19.23 -5.16
CA TYR A 32 -8.50 19.64 -5.57
C TYR A 32 -9.58 19.00 -4.71
N ASP A 33 -9.47 17.72 -4.37
CA ASP A 33 -10.37 17.06 -3.41
C ASP A 33 -10.31 17.71 -2.03
N LEU A 34 -9.11 18.09 -1.56
CA LEU A 34 -8.95 18.84 -0.32
C LEU A 34 -9.61 20.23 -0.41
N ALA A 35 -9.48 20.92 -1.54
CA ALA A 35 -10.13 22.20 -1.78
C ALA A 35 -11.67 22.10 -1.80
N LEU A 36 -12.22 21.08 -2.47
CA LEU A 36 -13.65 20.77 -2.47
C LEU A 36 -14.17 20.50 -1.05
N ALA A 37 -13.38 19.83 -0.22
CA ALA A 37 -13.69 19.59 1.18
C ALA A 37 -13.50 20.82 2.09
N GLY A 38 -13.05 21.97 1.56
CA GLY A 38 -12.74 23.17 2.34
C GLY A 38 -11.56 22.99 3.29
N ARG A 39 -10.64 22.08 2.96
CA ARG A 39 -9.48 21.66 3.78
C ARG A 39 -8.14 22.06 3.17
N LEU A 40 -8.15 22.94 2.16
CA LEU A 40 -6.97 23.53 1.55
C LEU A 40 -7.08 25.06 1.56
N ASP A 41 -6.34 25.71 2.44
CA ASP A 41 -6.36 27.15 2.64
C ASP A 41 -4.96 27.81 2.65
N VAL A 42 -3.91 27.00 2.52
CA VAL A 42 -2.49 27.41 2.59
C VAL A 42 -1.88 27.76 1.22
N PRO A 43 -0.85 28.63 1.17
CA PRO A 43 -0.06 28.87 -0.04
C PRO A 43 0.63 27.61 -0.55
N ILE A 44 0.83 27.53 -1.87
CA ILE A 44 1.53 26.43 -2.53
C ILE A 44 2.72 26.98 -3.33
N VAL A 45 3.92 26.58 -2.94
CA VAL A 45 5.18 26.93 -3.62
C VAL A 45 5.63 25.74 -4.46
N GLY A 46 5.47 25.82 -5.78
CA GLY A 46 6.00 24.83 -6.71
C GLY A 46 7.49 25.04 -6.96
N VAL A 47 8.29 23.98 -6.90
CA VAL A 47 9.76 24.07 -7.08
C VAL A 47 10.25 23.02 -8.07
N ALA A 48 10.79 23.46 -9.21
CA ALA A 48 11.33 22.56 -10.24
C ALA A 48 12.46 23.19 -11.06
N SER A 49 13.23 22.34 -11.72
CA SER A 49 14.29 22.75 -12.66
C SER A 49 13.76 23.17 -14.04
N SER A 50 12.47 22.93 -14.31
CA SER A 50 11.83 23.36 -15.56
C SER A 50 11.69 24.87 -15.60
N ASP A 51 12.12 25.48 -16.71
CA ASP A 51 11.99 26.92 -16.96
C ASP A 51 10.53 27.27 -17.30
N TRP A 52 9.68 27.27 -16.27
CA TRP A 52 8.26 27.60 -16.33
C TRP A 52 7.98 28.91 -15.62
N SER A 53 6.96 29.62 -16.07
CA SER A 53 6.31 30.67 -15.30
C SER A 53 5.26 30.08 -14.35
N VAL A 54 4.79 30.88 -13.40
CA VAL A 54 3.65 30.48 -12.55
C VAL A 54 2.39 30.22 -13.38
N ASP A 55 2.20 30.93 -14.50
CA ASP A 55 1.04 30.72 -15.37
C ASP A 55 1.12 29.39 -16.11
N ASP A 56 2.30 28.96 -16.54
CA ASP A 56 2.51 27.61 -17.11
C ASP A 56 2.16 26.53 -16.08
N LEU A 57 2.54 26.72 -14.81
CA LEU A 57 2.17 25.80 -13.74
C LEU A 57 0.65 25.80 -13.46
N ARG A 58 -0.01 26.95 -13.51
CA ARG A 58 -1.48 27.04 -13.39
C ARG A 58 -2.18 26.31 -14.52
N ASP A 59 -1.69 26.42 -15.75
CA ASP A 59 -2.22 25.69 -16.89
C ASP A 59 -1.99 24.18 -16.75
N ARG A 60 -0.85 23.78 -16.19
CA ARG A 60 -0.60 22.37 -15.83
C ARG A 60 -1.60 21.84 -14.81
N VAL A 61 -1.94 22.60 -13.77
CA VAL A 61 -2.97 22.22 -12.79
C VAL A 61 -4.32 22.06 -13.47
N ARG A 62 -4.73 23.01 -14.31
CA ARG A 62 -6.01 22.92 -15.05
C ARG A 62 -6.08 21.68 -15.93
N SER A 63 -5.06 21.46 -16.75
CA SER A 63 -4.97 20.28 -17.63
C SER A 63 -4.96 18.97 -16.86
N SER A 64 -4.30 18.92 -15.71
CA SER A 64 -4.32 17.76 -14.82
C SER A 64 -5.73 17.45 -14.32
N LEU A 65 -6.46 18.46 -13.85
CA LEU A 65 -7.81 18.29 -13.33
C LEU A 65 -8.81 17.95 -14.43
N ASP A 66 -8.69 18.55 -15.62
CA ASP A 66 -9.53 18.22 -16.78
C ASP A 66 -9.34 16.76 -17.25
N GLU A 67 -8.14 16.18 -17.04
CA GLU A 67 -7.83 14.78 -17.41
C GLU A 67 -8.28 13.77 -16.34
N GLU A 68 -8.12 14.10 -15.06
CA GLU A 68 -8.22 13.13 -13.96
C GLU A 68 -9.48 13.28 -13.10
N VAL A 69 -10.21 14.40 -13.17
CA VAL A 69 -11.44 14.64 -12.41
C VAL A 69 -12.65 14.45 -13.32
N ASP A 70 -13.58 13.59 -12.90
CA ASP A 70 -14.84 13.40 -13.61
C ASP A 70 -15.79 14.59 -13.40
N GLY A 71 -16.34 15.10 -14.51
CA GLY A 71 -17.37 16.13 -14.50
C GLY A 71 -16.82 17.56 -14.57
N GLN A 72 -17.67 18.53 -14.23
CA GLN A 72 -17.30 19.93 -14.31
C GLN A 72 -16.56 20.37 -13.04
N LEU A 73 -15.38 20.99 -13.22
CA LEU A 73 -14.60 21.54 -12.12
C LEU A 73 -15.36 22.67 -11.40
N ASP A 74 -15.32 22.64 -10.07
CA ASP A 74 -15.84 23.69 -9.20
C ASP A 74 -14.90 24.91 -9.25
N PRO A 75 -15.40 26.09 -9.66
CA PRO A 75 -14.54 27.27 -9.81
C PRO A 75 -13.91 27.75 -8.51
N ALA A 76 -14.56 27.55 -7.36
CA ALA A 76 -14.05 27.99 -6.07
C ALA A 76 -12.92 27.05 -5.59
N ALA A 77 -13.08 25.73 -5.77
CA ALA A 77 -12.03 24.77 -5.46
C ALA A 77 -10.81 24.92 -6.38
N LEU A 78 -11.02 25.14 -7.68
CA LEU A 78 -9.94 25.43 -8.62
C LEU A 78 -9.21 26.74 -8.27
N GLY A 79 -9.97 27.81 -7.99
CA GLY A 79 -9.41 29.08 -7.55
C GLY A 79 -8.62 28.94 -6.26
N ALA A 80 -9.06 28.06 -5.34
CA ALA A 80 -8.36 27.86 -4.09
C ALA A 80 -6.92 27.36 -4.26
N ILE A 81 -6.63 26.63 -5.34
CA ILE A 81 -5.28 26.17 -5.70
C ILE A 81 -4.55 27.22 -6.53
N VAL A 82 -5.13 27.61 -7.66
CA VAL A 82 -4.48 28.43 -8.70
C VAL A 82 -4.11 29.83 -8.19
N ASP A 83 -4.94 30.41 -7.33
CA ASP A 83 -4.74 31.77 -6.81
C ASP A 83 -3.67 31.82 -5.71
N ARG A 84 -3.40 30.68 -5.07
CA ARG A 84 -2.40 30.52 -3.99
C ARG A 84 -1.06 29.96 -4.46
N LEU A 85 -0.92 29.74 -5.76
CA LEU A 85 0.24 29.12 -6.36
C LEU A 85 1.35 30.13 -6.65
N SER A 86 2.56 29.79 -6.25
CA SER A 86 3.80 30.44 -6.68
C SER A 86 4.75 29.40 -7.26
N TYR A 87 5.76 29.85 -8.01
CA TYR A 87 6.71 28.94 -8.66
C TYR A 87 8.14 29.47 -8.54
N VAL A 88 9.05 28.60 -8.12
CA VAL A 88 10.49 28.85 -8.07
C VAL A 88 11.18 27.88 -9.03
N SER A 89 11.76 28.43 -10.10
CA SER A 89 12.58 27.68 -11.04
C SER A 89 14.06 27.65 -10.61
N GLY A 90 14.72 26.51 -10.74
CA GLY A 90 16.16 26.38 -10.53
C GLY A 90 16.66 24.95 -10.38
N ASP A 91 17.99 24.79 -10.41
CA ASP A 91 18.64 23.53 -10.07
C ASP A 91 18.60 23.33 -8.55
N TYR A 92 18.21 22.13 -8.09
CA TYR A 92 18.21 21.79 -6.67
C TYR A 92 19.61 21.76 -6.07
N GLY A 93 20.66 21.59 -6.89
CA GLY A 93 22.06 21.67 -6.44
C GLY A 93 22.59 23.09 -6.24
N ASP A 94 21.86 24.12 -6.66
CA ASP A 94 22.24 25.51 -6.46
C ASP A 94 21.65 26.03 -5.15
N ASP A 95 22.51 26.47 -4.22
CA ASP A 95 22.06 27.05 -2.97
C ASP A 95 21.06 28.19 -3.19
N GLY A 96 21.23 29.01 -4.23
CA GLY A 96 20.35 30.14 -4.52
C GLY A 96 18.89 29.77 -4.78
N ILE A 97 18.55 28.52 -5.10
CA ILE A 97 17.15 28.09 -5.24
C ILE A 97 16.42 28.12 -3.89
N PHE A 98 17.06 27.64 -2.83
CA PHE A 98 16.40 27.53 -1.52
C PHE A 98 16.24 28.90 -0.85
N ASP A 99 17.14 29.85 -1.12
CA ASP A 99 16.96 31.24 -0.67
C ASP A 99 15.67 31.83 -1.28
N ARG A 100 15.43 31.58 -2.58
CA ARG A 100 14.18 31.99 -3.26
C ARG A 100 12.95 31.24 -2.73
N VAL A 101 13.10 29.97 -2.33
CA VAL A 101 12.02 29.23 -1.65
C VAL A 101 11.70 29.88 -0.30
N GLY A 102 12.72 30.25 0.49
CA GLY A 102 12.54 30.97 1.74
C GLY A 102 11.82 32.31 1.57
N GLU A 103 12.16 33.07 0.52
CA GLU A 103 11.44 34.30 0.16
C GLU A 103 9.98 34.03 -0.24
N ALA A 104 9.72 32.97 -1.00
CA ALA A 104 8.38 32.61 -1.46
C ALA A 104 7.46 32.08 -0.36
N LEU A 105 8.03 31.57 0.75
CA LEU A 105 7.28 31.14 1.93
C LEU A 105 6.66 32.29 2.72
N ASP A 106 7.11 33.54 2.51
CA ASP A 106 6.52 34.77 3.05
C ASP A 106 6.12 34.70 4.54
N GLY A 107 7.01 34.19 5.39
CA GLY A 107 6.80 34.10 6.84
C GLY A 107 6.05 32.87 7.33
N ALA A 108 5.82 31.87 6.47
CA ALA A 108 5.41 30.53 6.92
C ALA A 108 6.47 29.91 7.84
N GLU A 109 6.04 29.41 9.00
CA GLU A 109 6.88 28.84 10.05
C GLU A 109 6.87 27.30 10.04
N ALA A 110 5.78 26.67 9.55
CA ALA A 110 5.59 25.21 9.58
C ALA A 110 5.22 24.61 8.21
N PRO A 111 6.03 24.83 7.15
CA PRO A 111 5.71 24.37 5.81
C PRO A 111 5.72 22.84 5.70
N LEU A 112 4.84 22.30 4.85
CA LEU A 112 4.84 20.89 4.43
C LEU A 112 5.60 20.76 3.10
N ALA A 113 6.81 20.20 3.12
CA ALA A 113 7.57 19.90 1.92
C ALA A 113 7.16 18.55 1.32
N TYR A 114 6.55 18.54 0.14
CA TYR A 114 6.19 17.33 -0.60
C TYR A 114 7.23 17.03 -1.68
N LEU A 115 7.93 15.91 -1.55
CA LEU A 115 9.01 15.51 -2.46
C LEU A 115 8.48 14.60 -3.59
N ALA A 116 7.84 15.18 -4.61
CA ALA A 116 7.43 14.46 -5.83
C ALA A 116 8.60 14.39 -6.84
N ILE A 117 9.78 13.98 -6.36
CA ILE A 117 11.04 13.97 -7.10
C ILE A 117 11.76 12.62 -6.93
N PRO A 118 12.75 12.29 -7.77
CA PRO A 118 13.52 11.04 -7.61
C PRO A 118 14.26 10.97 -6.28
N PRO A 119 14.38 9.77 -5.65
CA PRO A 119 15.06 9.60 -4.36
C PRO A 119 16.51 10.11 -4.33
N SER A 120 17.21 10.09 -5.47
CA SER A 120 18.58 10.61 -5.60
C SER A 120 18.70 12.11 -5.29
N MET A 121 17.58 12.85 -5.30
CA MET A 121 17.54 14.28 -5.00
C MET A 121 17.11 14.59 -3.57
N PHE A 122 16.68 13.59 -2.79
CA PHE A 122 16.15 13.81 -1.44
C PHE A 122 17.19 14.45 -0.52
N GLU A 123 18.42 13.94 -0.49
CA GLU A 123 19.49 14.50 0.36
C GLU A 123 19.74 15.98 0.04
N THR A 124 19.91 16.32 -1.23
CA THR A 124 20.12 17.71 -1.67
C THR A 124 18.99 18.62 -1.24
N VAL A 125 17.73 18.20 -1.41
CA VAL A 125 16.56 19.00 -1.04
C VAL A 125 16.39 19.11 0.47
N ILE A 126 16.61 18.03 1.23
CA ILE A 126 16.56 18.03 2.70
C ILE A 126 17.61 18.99 3.26
N LEU A 127 18.84 18.96 2.76
CA LEU A 127 19.91 19.86 3.17
C LEU A 127 19.58 21.33 2.84
N GLY A 128 19.04 21.59 1.66
CA GLY A 128 18.62 22.93 1.24
C GLY A 128 17.49 23.50 2.11
N LEU A 129 16.46 22.68 2.41
CA LEU A 129 15.38 23.04 3.33
C LEU A 129 15.90 23.30 4.75
N ALA A 130 16.83 22.46 5.22
CA ALA A 130 17.45 22.64 6.53
C ALA A 130 18.26 23.94 6.62
N ARG A 131 18.94 24.33 5.54
CA ARG A 131 19.73 25.56 5.49
C ARG A 131 18.89 26.81 5.69
N ILE A 132 17.64 26.80 5.21
CA ILE A 132 16.71 27.94 5.33
C ILE A 132 15.79 27.84 6.55
N GLY A 133 15.96 26.82 7.41
CA GLY A 133 15.16 26.61 8.61
C GLY A 133 13.73 26.08 8.36
N ALA A 134 13.41 25.64 7.14
CA ALA A 134 12.08 25.13 6.81
C ALA A 134 11.74 23.81 7.53
N ASN A 135 12.74 23.12 8.08
CA ASN A 135 12.60 21.89 8.87
C ASN A 135 12.38 22.14 10.37
N ASP A 136 12.57 23.37 10.89
CA ASP A 136 12.54 23.63 12.34
C ASP A 136 11.17 23.32 12.95
N SER A 137 10.09 23.68 12.25
CA SER A 137 8.70 23.33 12.59
C SER A 137 7.92 22.78 11.39
N GLY A 138 8.56 22.66 10.23
CA GLY A 138 7.97 22.07 9.03
C GLY A 138 7.97 20.56 9.04
N ARG A 139 7.37 19.98 8.00
CA ARG A 139 7.22 18.54 7.79
C ARG A 139 7.69 18.17 6.41
N VAL A 140 8.09 16.92 6.22
CA VAL A 140 8.50 16.40 4.90
C VAL A 140 7.70 15.16 4.55
N VAL A 141 7.14 15.15 3.35
CA VAL A 141 6.47 14.02 2.72
C VAL A 141 7.40 13.43 1.68
N VAL A 142 7.70 12.13 1.81
CA VAL A 142 8.53 11.38 0.89
C VAL A 142 7.74 10.24 0.27
N GLU A 143 7.96 10.03 -1.02
CA GLU A 143 7.32 8.99 -1.82
C GLU A 143 8.16 7.72 -1.89
N LYS A 144 7.50 6.60 -2.16
CA LYS A 144 8.19 5.34 -2.46
C LYS A 144 9.00 5.48 -3.76
N PRO A 145 10.16 4.81 -3.90
CA PRO A 145 10.69 3.76 -3.02
C PRO A 145 11.51 4.28 -1.82
N PHE A 146 11.32 3.67 -0.64
CA PHE A 146 12.08 3.97 0.57
C PHE A 146 13.35 3.13 0.64
N GLY A 147 14.28 3.40 -0.28
CA GLY A 147 15.43 2.53 -0.54
C GLY A 147 15.10 1.40 -1.54
N ARG A 148 16.12 0.64 -1.91
CA ARG A 148 16.06 -0.51 -2.82
C ARG A 148 16.51 -1.82 -2.18
N ASP A 149 16.98 -1.73 -0.95
CA ASP A 149 17.49 -2.77 -0.07
C ASP A 149 17.56 -2.16 1.35
N LEU A 150 17.82 -2.97 2.38
CA LEU A 150 17.93 -2.50 3.76
C LEU A 150 18.99 -1.40 3.91
N ALA A 151 20.15 -1.55 3.26
CA ALA A 151 21.26 -0.62 3.41
C ALA A 151 20.91 0.80 2.91
N SER A 152 20.33 0.89 1.71
CA SER A 152 19.89 2.17 1.13
C SER A 152 18.67 2.75 1.86
N ALA A 153 17.81 1.92 2.45
CA ALA A 153 16.72 2.40 3.30
C ALA A 153 17.24 3.02 4.61
N GLN A 154 18.25 2.39 5.23
CA GLN A 154 18.94 2.91 6.42
C GLN A 154 19.67 4.22 6.13
N GLU A 155 20.33 4.32 4.97
CA GLU A 155 20.97 5.55 4.51
C GLU A 155 19.95 6.68 4.33
N LEU A 156 18.84 6.41 3.63
CA LEU A 156 17.76 7.38 3.47
C LEU A 156 17.16 7.83 4.82
N ASN A 157 16.90 6.89 5.73
CA ASN A 157 16.39 7.20 7.07
C ASN A 157 17.38 8.03 7.87
N ALA A 158 18.68 7.71 7.81
CA ALA A 158 19.71 8.49 8.49
C ALA A 158 19.77 9.93 7.98
N THR A 159 19.67 10.14 6.66
CA THR A 159 19.62 11.47 6.05
C THR A 159 18.39 12.26 6.51
N LEU A 160 17.21 11.65 6.51
CA LEU A 160 15.97 12.31 6.99
C LEU A 160 16.08 12.66 8.47
N LEU A 161 16.46 11.71 9.31
CA LEU A 161 16.48 11.85 10.78
C LEU A 161 17.65 12.71 11.29
N ALA A 162 18.62 13.03 10.44
CA ALA A 162 19.65 14.02 10.75
C ALA A 162 19.10 15.46 10.77
N HIS A 163 17.97 15.71 10.07
CA HIS A 163 17.40 17.05 9.88
C HIS A 163 15.95 17.20 10.35
N TYR A 164 15.20 16.10 10.43
CA TYR A 164 13.82 16.07 10.90
C TYR A 164 13.69 15.10 12.08
N SER A 165 12.82 15.40 13.03
CA SER A 165 12.35 14.38 13.99
C SER A 165 11.40 13.40 13.31
N ASP A 166 11.26 12.19 13.88
CA ASP A 166 10.43 11.14 13.25
C ASP A 166 8.96 11.57 13.08
N ASP A 167 8.44 12.42 13.96
CA ASP A 167 7.09 13.00 13.89
C ASP A 167 6.91 14.08 12.79
N GLN A 168 8.01 14.53 12.17
CA GLN A 168 8.00 15.44 11.03
C GLN A 168 8.11 14.72 9.68
N VAL A 169 8.36 13.41 9.66
CA VAL A 169 8.58 12.64 8.42
C VAL A 169 7.37 11.80 8.05
N PHE A 170 6.83 12.01 6.86
CA PHE A 170 5.61 11.39 6.34
C PHE A 170 5.95 10.53 5.11
N ARG A 171 6.13 9.23 5.34
CA ARG A 171 6.46 8.25 4.28
C ARG A 171 5.18 7.73 3.64
N ILE A 172 4.87 8.18 2.43
CA ILE A 172 3.64 7.80 1.73
C ILE A 172 3.69 6.34 1.27
N ASP A 173 2.74 5.59 1.80
CA ASP A 173 2.27 4.36 1.20
C ASP A 173 0.76 4.55 0.93
N HIS A 174 0.41 4.78 -0.34
CA HIS A 174 -0.98 5.04 -0.73
C HIS A 174 -1.95 3.89 -0.39
N PHE A 175 -1.47 2.64 -0.15
CA PHE A 175 -2.35 1.57 0.30
C PHE A 175 -2.90 1.83 1.70
N LEU A 176 -2.10 2.43 2.60
CA LEU A 176 -2.52 2.78 3.96
C LEU A 176 -3.64 3.83 3.97
N GLY A 177 -3.71 4.66 2.92
CA GLY A 177 -4.76 5.67 2.75
C GLY A 177 -6.12 5.12 2.31
N LYS A 178 -6.21 3.88 1.81
CA LYS A 178 -7.43 3.31 1.22
C LYS A 178 -8.44 2.91 2.29
N GLU A 179 -9.72 3.23 2.08
CA GLU A 179 -10.83 2.87 2.97
C GLU A 179 -10.87 1.36 3.35
N PRO A 180 -10.71 0.40 2.42
CA PRO A 180 -10.73 -1.03 2.77
C PRO A 180 -9.59 -1.45 3.70
N THR A 181 -8.45 -0.73 3.65
CA THR A 181 -7.32 -1.00 4.55
C THR A 181 -7.62 -0.55 5.97
N LEU A 182 -8.35 0.56 6.14
CA LEU A 182 -8.85 0.98 7.45
C LEU A 182 -9.94 0.07 7.98
N ASP A 183 -10.81 -0.41 7.09
CA ASP A 183 -11.92 -1.25 7.54
C ASP A 183 -11.41 -2.53 8.16
N LEU A 184 -10.29 -3.08 7.67
CA LEU A 184 -9.62 -4.19 8.33
C LEU A 184 -9.33 -3.88 9.81
N LEU A 185 -8.84 -2.68 10.13
CA LEU A 185 -8.62 -2.24 11.52
C LEU A 185 -9.94 -2.15 12.30
N VAL A 186 -10.92 -1.44 11.74
CA VAL A 186 -12.23 -1.22 12.38
C VAL A 186 -12.91 -2.56 12.63
N PHE A 187 -12.93 -3.44 11.64
CA PHE A 187 -13.58 -4.74 11.70
C PHE A 187 -12.99 -5.61 12.80
N ARG A 188 -11.65 -5.70 12.91
CA ARG A 188 -10.98 -6.49 13.95
C ARG A 188 -11.24 -5.96 15.36
N MET A 189 -11.29 -4.64 15.53
CA MET A 189 -11.27 -4.00 16.85
C MET A 189 -12.66 -3.58 17.35
N ALA A 190 -13.63 -3.36 16.46
CA ALA A 190 -15.00 -2.97 16.83
C ALA A 190 -15.94 -4.16 17.04
N ASN A 191 -15.59 -5.34 16.52
CA ASN A 191 -16.45 -6.53 16.57
C ASN A 191 -15.93 -7.55 17.59
N ALA A 192 -16.41 -7.45 18.84
CA ALA A 192 -16.02 -8.34 19.93
C ALA A 192 -16.22 -9.84 19.63
N MET A 193 -17.12 -10.19 18.71
CA MET A 193 -17.38 -11.59 18.32
C MET A 193 -16.20 -12.27 17.63
N PHE A 194 -15.33 -11.53 16.95
CA PHE A 194 -14.16 -12.10 16.27
C PHE A 194 -12.93 -12.22 17.16
N HIS A 195 -12.85 -11.42 18.22
CA HIS A 195 -11.65 -11.36 19.08
C HIS A 195 -11.22 -12.74 19.64
N PRO A 196 -12.12 -13.61 20.14
CA PRO A 196 -11.75 -14.94 20.62
C PRO A 196 -11.27 -15.89 19.51
N ALA A 197 -11.68 -15.64 18.26
CA ALA A 197 -11.36 -16.48 17.11
C ALA A 197 -10.17 -15.93 16.30
N TRP A 198 -9.54 -14.84 16.74
CA TRP A 198 -8.45 -14.18 16.00
C TRP A 198 -7.06 -14.67 16.43
N ASP A 199 -6.85 -15.97 16.47
CA ASP A 199 -5.60 -16.58 16.92
C ASP A 199 -5.31 -17.93 16.25
N ARG A 200 -4.13 -18.47 16.52
CA ARG A 200 -3.64 -19.79 16.08
C ARG A 200 -4.49 -21.00 16.50
N HIS A 201 -5.44 -20.85 17.42
CA HIS A 201 -6.34 -21.94 17.79
C HIS A 201 -7.56 -22.02 16.87
N HIS A 202 -7.86 -20.94 16.15
CA HIS A 202 -9.05 -20.84 15.32
C HIS A 202 -8.71 -20.49 13.87
N ILE A 203 -7.57 -19.85 13.59
CA ILE A 203 -7.11 -19.54 12.25
C ILE A 203 -6.15 -20.64 11.77
N ALA A 204 -6.40 -21.14 10.57
CA ALA A 204 -5.58 -22.13 9.89
C ALA A 204 -4.49 -21.46 9.03
N SER A 205 -4.84 -20.40 8.30
CA SER A 205 -3.91 -19.63 7.46
C SER A 205 -4.46 -18.25 7.12
N VAL A 206 -3.58 -17.36 6.66
CA VAL A 206 -3.95 -16.08 6.04
C VAL A 206 -3.39 -16.03 4.64
N GLN A 207 -4.17 -15.58 3.65
CA GLN A 207 -3.75 -15.37 2.27
C GLN A 207 -3.98 -13.92 1.87
N ILE A 208 -2.97 -13.29 1.27
CA ILE A 208 -3.02 -11.93 0.77
C ILE A 208 -2.72 -12.01 -0.73
N THR A 209 -3.67 -11.59 -1.55
CA THR A 209 -3.53 -11.55 -3.01
C THR A 209 -3.53 -10.10 -3.47
N MET A 210 -2.60 -9.74 -4.36
CA MET A 210 -2.62 -8.51 -5.16
C MET A 210 -2.29 -8.84 -6.61
N ALA A 211 -3.32 -9.15 -7.38
CA ALA A 211 -3.24 -9.47 -8.80
C ALA A 211 -3.65 -8.26 -9.65
N GLU A 212 -2.97 -8.08 -10.77
CA GLU A 212 -3.28 -7.09 -11.79
C GLU A 212 -3.34 -7.77 -13.16
N ASP A 213 -4.43 -7.58 -13.89
CA ASP A 213 -4.67 -8.19 -15.21
C ASP A 213 -3.94 -7.49 -16.37
N PHE A 214 -3.21 -6.41 -16.06
CA PHE A 214 -2.41 -5.65 -17.02
C PHE A 214 -0.91 -5.83 -16.78
N GLY A 215 -0.13 -5.64 -17.86
CA GLY A 215 1.34 -5.72 -17.85
C GLY A 215 2.02 -4.41 -17.45
N MET A 216 3.10 -4.06 -18.16
CA MET A 216 3.93 -2.88 -17.81
C MET A 216 3.45 -1.54 -18.37
N GLU A 217 2.58 -1.54 -19.40
CA GLU A 217 1.96 -0.33 -19.97
C GLU A 217 2.93 0.87 -20.17
N GLY A 218 4.12 0.61 -20.72
CA GLY A 218 5.13 1.64 -20.99
C GLY A 218 6.06 1.99 -19.81
N ARG A 219 5.97 1.28 -18.68
CA ARG A 219 6.83 1.45 -17.49
C ARG A 219 7.95 0.41 -17.38
N GLY A 220 8.30 -0.26 -18.48
CA GLY A 220 9.28 -1.34 -18.52
C GLY A 220 10.62 -1.00 -17.85
N ARG A 221 11.24 0.11 -18.29
CA ARG A 221 12.52 0.59 -17.73
C ARG A 221 12.48 0.83 -16.21
N PHE A 222 11.40 1.42 -15.70
CA PHE A 222 11.26 1.65 -14.26
C PHE A 222 11.07 0.32 -13.52
N TYR A 223 10.21 -0.56 -14.03
CA TYR A 223 9.90 -1.82 -13.36
C TYR A 223 11.10 -2.79 -13.34
N GLU A 224 11.96 -2.73 -14.36
CA GLU A 224 13.21 -3.50 -14.44
C GLU A 224 14.15 -3.25 -13.24
N GLU A 225 14.12 -2.05 -12.66
CA GLU A 225 14.93 -1.73 -11.48
C GLU A 225 14.25 -2.11 -10.16
N VAL A 226 12.95 -2.45 -10.19
CA VAL A 226 12.10 -2.58 -9.00
C VAL A 226 11.68 -4.04 -8.78
N GLY A 227 10.99 -4.65 -9.74
CA GLY A 227 10.35 -5.97 -9.61
C GLY A 227 9.15 -5.99 -8.67
N ALA A 228 8.36 -7.07 -8.71
CA ALA A 228 7.14 -7.19 -7.89
C ALA A 228 7.42 -7.12 -6.38
N THR A 229 8.56 -7.66 -5.92
CA THR A 229 8.91 -7.69 -4.49
C THR A 229 9.06 -6.29 -3.92
N ARG A 230 9.78 -5.39 -4.61
CA ARG A 230 9.99 -4.01 -4.15
C ARG A 230 8.77 -3.13 -4.43
N ASP A 231 8.05 -3.38 -5.51
CA ASP A 231 6.92 -2.53 -5.90
C ASP A 231 5.77 -2.62 -4.90
N VAL A 232 5.41 -3.84 -4.49
CA VAL A 232 4.19 -4.10 -3.70
C VAL A 232 4.38 -4.98 -2.46
N VAL A 233 5.32 -5.94 -2.45
CA VAL A 233 5.45 -6.85 -1.29
C VAL A 233 6.08 -6.12 -0.10
N GLN A 234 7.27 -5.55 -0.29
CA GLN A 234 8.08 -4.93 0.76
C GLN A 234 7.32 -3.84 1.54
N ASN A 235 6.41 -3.14 0.87
CA ASN A 235 5.61 -2.07 1.44
C ASN A 235 4.17 -2.54 1.70
N HIS A 236 3.30 -2.48 0.70
CA HIS A 236 1.86 -2.60 0.79
C HIS A 236 1.42 -3.90 1.48
N LEU A 237 1.93 -5.04 1.01
CA LEU A 237 1.44 -6.34 1.47
C LEU A 237 1.99 -6.72 2.85
N LEU A 238 3.22 -6.30 3.18
CA LEU A 238 3.72 -6.42 4.55
C LEU A 238 2.98 -5.50 5.53
N GLN A 239 2.59 -4.29 5.11
CA GLN A 239 1.74 -3.42 5.93
C GLN A 239 0.36 -4.06 6.17
N VAL A 240 -0.29 -4.60 5.12
CA VAL A 240 -1.56 -5.33 5.27
C VAL A 240 -1.41 -6.54 6.21
N LEU A 241 -0.33 -7.32 6.08
CA LEU A 241 -0.03 -8.41 6.99
C LEU A 241 0.09 -7.93 8.44
N ALA A 242 0.80 -6.82 8.67
CA ALA A 242 0.91 -6.22 10.00
C ALA A 242 -0.46 -5.80 10.56
N LEU A 243 -1.32 -5.20 9.73
CA LEU A 243 -2.68 -4.82 10.14
C LEU A 243 -3.57 -6.02 10.47
N VAL A 244 -3.37 -7.17 9.81
CA VAL A 244 -4.05 -8.44 10.16
C VAL A 244 -3.53 -9.02 11.47
N ALA A 245 -2.22 -8.95 11.69
CA ALA A 245 -1.54 -9.71 12.73
C ALA A 245 -1.36 -8.95 14.06
N MET A 246 -1.33 -7.63 14.05
CA MET A 246 -1.01 -6.80 15.22
C MET A 246 -1.99 -6.98 16.38
N GLU A 247 -1.54 -6.74 17.60
CA GLU A 247 -2.41 -6.67 18.77
C GLU A 247 -3.26 -5.39 18.76
N PRO A 248 -4.35 -5.32 19.54
CA PRO A 248 -5.06 -4.06 19.78
C PRO A 248 -4.10 -3.02 20.39
N PRO A 249 -3.98 -1.82 19.79
CA PRO A 249 -3.20 -0.75 20.40
C PRO A 249 -3.88 -0.28 21.69
N ILE A 250 -3.10 0.29 22.62
CA ILE A 250 -3.65 0.76 23.91
C ILE A 250 -4.59 1.96 23.75
N ASP A 251 -4.41 2.74 22.67
CA ASP A 251 -5.26 3.84 22.25
C ASP A 251 -5.24 4.01 20.73
N THR A 252 -5.90 5.05 20.22
CA THR A 252 -5.99 5.33 18.77
C THR A 252 -4.92 6.28 18.25
N SER A 253 -3.86 6.55 19.01
CA SER A 253 -2.78 7.44 18.57
C SER A 253 -1.96 6.78 17.45
N ALA A 254 -1.47 7.62 16.53
CA ALA A 254 -0.58 7.18 15.45
C ALA A 254 0.62 6.38 15.97
N ARG A 255 1.19 6.81 17.10
CA ARG A 255 2.33 6.17 17.75
C ARG A 255 2.02 4.74 18.17
N GLU A 256 0.92 4.52 18.90
CA GLU A 256 0.56 3.19 19.41
C GLU A 256 0.18 2.24 18.27
N LEU A 257 -0.53 2.73 17.25
CA LEU A 257 -0.80 1.94 16.05
C LEU A 257 0.50 1.55 15.33
N ALA A 258 1.45 2.47 15.18
CA ALA A 258 2.75 2.18 14.57
C ALA A 258 3.58 1.18 15.41
N GLU A 259 3.51 1.26 16.74
CA GLU A 259 4.19 0.32 17.64
C GLU A 259 3.64 -1.10 17.49
N GLU A 260 2.32 -1.28 17.41
CA GLU A 260 1.73 -2.61 17.22
C GLU A 260 2.07 -3.22 15.85
N LYS A 261 2.10 -2.39 14.78
CA LYS A 261 2.60 -2.82 13.46
C LYS A 261 4.08 -3.23 13.53
N LEU A 262 4.93 -2.45 14.19
CA LEU A 262 6.35 -2.76 14.32
C LEU A 262 6.61 -4.06 15.09
N LYS A 263 5.84 -4.34 16.16
CA LYS A 263 5.96 -5.60 16.91
C LYS A 263 5.73 -6.81 16.00
N VAL A 264 4.79 -6.73 15.05
CA VAL A 264 4.61 -7.75 14.02
C VAL A 264 5.84 -7.85 13.14
N MET A 265 6.30 -6.74 12.54
CA MET A 265 7.45 -6.75 11.62
C MET A 265 8.70 -7.34 12.27
N ARG A 266 8.97 -7.04 13.55
CA ARG A 266 10.07 -7.63 14.33
C ARG A 266 9.88 -9.12 14.61
N ALA A 267 8.64 -9.56 14.82
CA ALA A 267 8.30 -10.97 15.01
C ALA A 267 8.28 -11.76 13.70
N MET A 268 8.32 -11.09 12.55
CA MET A 268 8.39 -11.77 11.26
C MET A 268 9.76 -12.42 11.06
N ARG A 269 9.75 -13.69 10.68
CA ARG A 269 10.96 -14.36 10.18
C ARG A 269 11.39 -13.71 8.87
N THR A 270 12.70 -13.62 8.67
CA THR A 270 13.25 -13.34 7.34
C THR A 270 12.79 -14.46 6.39
N VAL A 271 12.31 -14.07 5.21
CA VAL A 271 11.78 -15.02 4.24
C VAL A 271 12.94 -15.69 3.52
N GLU A 272 12.97 -17.02 3.62
CA GLU A 272 14.01 -17.83 2.99
C GLU A 272 13.70 -18.04 1.50
N PRO A 273 14.70 -18.13 0.60
CA PRO A 273 14.48 -18.39 -0.83
C PRO A 273 13.68 -19.68 -1.12
N ALA A 274 13.67 -20.64 -0.20
CA ALA A 274 12.87 -21.87 -0.30
C ALA A 274 11.38 -21.66 0.00
N ASP A 275 10.99 -20.53 0.58
CA ASP A 275 9.60 -20.15 0.83
C ASP A 275 9.05 -19.21 -0.25
N VAL A 276 9.80 -18.98 -1.34
CA VAL A 276 9.47 -18.02 -2.39
C VAL A 276 9.38 -18.70 -3.75
N VAL A 277 8.45 -18.23 -4.57
CA VAL A 277 8.33 -18.49 -6.00
C VAL A 277 8.35 -17.14 -6.71
N ARG A 278 9.23 -16.98 -7.70
CA ARG A 278 9.31 -15.80 -8.56
C ARG A 278 8.85 -16.19 -9.95
N GLY A 279 8.06 -15.34 -10.59
CA GLY A 279 7.55 -15.54 -11.93
C GLY A 279 7.80 -14.35 -12.84
N GLN A 280 7.87 -14.60 -14.13
CA GLN A 280 7.95 -13.57 -15.17
C GLN A 280 6.99 -13.94 -16.31
N TYR A 281 6.03 -13.07 -16.62
CA TYR A 281 5.06 -13.38 -17.68
C TYR A 281 5.73 -13.40 -19.07
N ASP A 282 5.25 -14.27 -19.95
CA ASP A 282 5.72 -14.35 -21.33
C ASP A 282 5.47 -13.04 -22.07
N GLY A 283 6.53 -12.44 -22.61
CA GLY A 283 6.50 -11.14 -23.30
C GLY A 283 7.01 -9.95 -22.47
N TYR A 284 7.35 -10.14 -21.18
CA TYR A 284 7.96 -9.06 -20.38
C TYR A 284 9.26 -8.53 -21.00
N ARG A 285 10.14 -9.44 -21.44
CA ARG A 285 11.43 -9.13 -22.10
C ARG A 285 11.29 -8.40 -23.44
N ASP A 286 10.09 -8.38 -24.03
CA ASP A 286 9.80 -7.64 -25.26
C ASP A 286 9.36 -6.18 -24.97
N THR A 287 9.22 -5.80 -23.68
CA THR A 287 8.81 -4.45 -23.27
C THR A 287 9.96 -3.45 -23.45
N ASP A 288 9.65 -2.25 -23.94
CA ASP A 288 10.66 -1.20 -24.09
C ASP A 288 11.36 -0.87 -22.76
N GLY A 289 12.70 -0.89 -22.80
CA GLY A 289 13.56 -0.65 -21.65
C GLY A 289 13.82 -1.86 -20.74
N VAL A 290 13.36 -3.07 -21.10
CA VAL A 290 13.66 -4.33 -20.37
C VAL A 290 14.82 -5.06 -21.04
N ALA A 291 15.71 -5.67 -20.24
CA ALA A 291 16.82 -6.45 -20.78
C ALA A 291 16.35 -7.78 -21.41
N PRO A 292 16.91 -8.21 -22.56
CA PRO A 292 16.54 -9.49 -23.19
C PRO A 292 16.81 -10.73 -22.33
N ASP A 293 17.71 -10.63 -21.36
CA ASP A 293 18.08 -11.66 -20.39
C ASP A 293 17.61 -11.33 -18.97
N SER A 294 16.63 -10.42 -18.81
CA SER A 294 16.10 -9.99 -17.52
C SER A 294 15.59 -11.17 -16.69
N GLU A 295 16.03 -11.23 -15.43
CA GLU A 295 15.55 -12.14 -14.38
C GLU A 295 14.71 -11.39 -13.33
N VAL A 296 14.16 -10.22 -13.69
CA VAL A 296 13.28 -9.43 -12.81
C VAL A 296 11.91 -10.10 -12.73
N GLU A 297 11.40 -10.29 -11.53
CA GLU A 297 10.11 -10.92 -11.33
C GLU A 297 8.95 -9.94 -11.58
N THR A 298 7.95 -10.39 -12.34
CA THR A 298 6.65 -9.72 -12.49
C THR A 298 5.55 -10.41 -11.68
N TYR A 299 5.89 -11.51 -11.02
CA TYR A 299 5.07 -12.25 -10.06
C TYR A 299 5.93 -12.72 -8.89
N VAL A 300 5.38 -12.72 -7.70
CA VAL A 300 5.97 -13.33 -6.51
C VAL A 300 4.88 -14.00 -5.67
N ALA A 301 5.15 -15.21 -5.20
CA ALA A 301 4.40 -15.88 -4.15
C ALA A 301 5.36 -16.28 -3.03
N LEU A 302 4.96 -16.07 -1.78
CA LEU A 302 5.79 -16.38 -0.62
C LEU A 302 5.00 -16.87 0.57
N ARG A 303 5.67 -17.63 1.44
CA ARG A 303 5.21 -18.00 2.78
C ARG A 303 5.97 -17.21 3.83
N ALA A 304 5.24 -16.51 4.69
CA ALA A 304 5.75 -15.76 5.82
C ALA A 304 5.26 -16.34 7.15
N TRP A 305 5.99 -16.03 8.21
CA TRP A 305 5.70 -16.48 9.58
C TRP A 305 5.83 -15.30 10.55
N VAL A 306 4.90 -15.21 11.50
CA VAL A 306 4.95 -14.25 12.62
C VAL A 306 5.14 -15.04 13.92
N ASP A 307 6.31 -14.93 14.54
CA ASP A 307 6.67 -15.62 15.77
C ASP A 307 6.14 -14.88 17.01
N SER A 308 4.82 -14.95 17.21
CA SER A 308 4.14 -14.43 18.40
C SER A 308 3.24 -15.50 19.04
N TRP A 309 2.80 -15.27 20.28
CA TRP A 309 1.83 -16.18 20.93
C TRP A 309 0.54 -16.34 20.13
N ARG A 310 0.08 -15.27 19.47
CA ARG A 310 -1.13 -15.28 18.66
C ARG A 310 -0.97 -16.07 17.36
N TRP A 311 0.20 -16.03 16.72
CA TRP A 311 0.40 -16.49 15.34
C TRP A 311 1.37 -17.65 15.17
N ALA A 312 2.06 -18.10 16.21
CA ALA A 312 3.04 -19.18 16.11
C ALA A 312 2.44 -20.45 15.43
N GLY A 313 3.02 -20.82 14.29
CA GLY A 313 2.58 -21.98 13.51
C GLY A 313 1.42 -21.72 12.55
N VAL A 314 0.91 -20.50 12.44
CA VAL A 314 -0.03 -20.08 11.39
C VAL A 314 0.78 -19.51 10.21
N PRO A 315 0.70 -20.08 9.01
CA PRO A 315 1.36 -19.53 7.84
C PRO A 315 0.58 -18.33 7.27
N PHE A 316 1.32 -17.31 6.84
CA PHE A 316 0.84 -16.21 6.02
C PHE A 316 1.32 -16.40 4.60
N PHE A 317 0.42 -16.32 3.64
CA PHE A 317 0.73 -16.44 2.21
C PHE A 317 0.53 -15.09 1.55
N ILE A 318 1.49 -14.66 0.75
CA ILE A 318 1.37 -13.47 -0.08
C ILE A 318 1.59 -13.91 -1.53
N ARG A 319 0.71 -13.51 -2.44
CA ARG A 319 0.98 -13.55 -3.87
C ARG A 319 0.67 -12.20 -4.51
N ALA A 320 1.52 -11.78 -5.42
CA ALA A 320 1.31 -10.58 -6.20
C ALA A 320 1.90 -10.70 -7.59
N GLY A 321 1.28 -10.07 -8.58
CA GLY A 321 1.85 -10.07 -9.93
C GLY A 321 1.05 -9.29 -10.97
N LYS A 322 1.70 -9.12 -12.12
CA LYS A 322 1.20 -8.44 -13.32
C LYS A 322 0.72 -9.46 -14.35
N ALA A 323 -0.09 -9.00 -15.31
CA ALA A 323 -0.65 -9.82 -16.37
C ALA A 323 -1.29 -11.13 -15.85
N MET A 324 -1.93 -11.06 -14.68
CA MET A 324 -2.62 -12.19 -14.05
C MET A 324 -4.02 -12.37 -14.66
N GLU A 325 -4.74 -13.41 -14.26
CA GLU A 325 -6.09 -13.70 -14.79
C GLU A 325 -7.06 -12.52 -14.56
N GLU A 326 -6.97 -11.86 -13.40
CA GLU A 326 -7.90 -10.80 -12.99
C GLU A 326 -7.18 -9.73 -12.13
N THR A 327 -7.70 -8.49 -12.15
CA THR A 327 -7.31 -7.47 -11.15
C THR A 327 -8.07 -7.72 -9.85
N ALA A 328 -7.36 -8.05 -8.77
CA ALA A 328 -7.94 -8.25 -7.44
C ALA A 328 -6.93 -8.01 -6.32
N THR A 329 -7.33 -7.31 -5.26
CA THR A 329 -6.62 -7.20 -3.98
C THR A 329 -7.53 -7.72 -2.87
N GLU A 330 -7.12 -8.77 -2.17
CA GLU A 330 -7.94 -9.45 -1.18
C GLU A 330 -7.09 -10.05 -0.04
N VAL A 331 -7.61 -9.98 1.18
CA VAL A 331 -7.12 -10.76 2.33
C VAL A 331 -8.14 -11.84 2.69
N VAL A 332 -7.73 -13.09 2.73
CA VAL A 332 -8.54 -14.23 3.20
C VAL A 332 -7.96 -14.74 4.52
N VAL A 333 -8.77 -14.70 5.57
CA VAL A 333 -8.47 -15.35 6.86
C VAL A 333 -9.26 -16.64 6.92
N GLU A 334 -8.58 -17.78 6.82
CA GLU A 334 -9.20 -19.10 6.83
C GLU A 334 -9.20 -19.70 8.24
N PHE A 335 -10.36 -20.12 8.71
CA PHE A 335 -10.54 -20.72 10.03
C PHE A 335 -10.33 -22.24 9.99
N GLN A 336 -9.96 -22.81 11.15
CA GLN A 336 -9.85 -24.24 11.35
C GLN A 336 -11.23 -24.90 11.27
N ASN A 337 -11.27 -26.09 10.67
CA ASN A 337 -12.46 -26.92 10.72
C ASN A 337 -12.76 -27.38 12.16
N PRO A 338 -14.04 -27.54 12.53
CA PRO A 338 -14.37 -28.14 13.81
C PRO A 338 -13.84 -29.58 13.87
N ALA A 339 -13.51 -30.03 15.08
CA ALA A 339 -12.89 -31.34 15.31
C ALA A 339 -13.67 -32.53 14.69
N ARG A 340 -14.97 -32.36 14.47
CA ARG A 340 -15.80 -33.31 13.73
C ARG A 340 -16.83 -32.58 12.86
N MET A 341 -16.81 -32.91 11.57
CA MET A 341 -17.77 -32.42 10.59
C MET A 341 -19.04 -33.30 10.58
N PHE A 342 -20.02 -32.97 11.42
CA PHE A 342 -21.24 -33.80 11.58
C PHE A 342 -22.20 -33.75 10.39
N TYR A 343 -22.22 -32.63 9.65
CA TYR A 343 -23.23 -32.34 8.62
C TYR A 343 -22.63 -32.14 7.22
N ALA A 344 -21.36 -32.53 7.02
CA ALA A 344 -20.75 -32.51 5.70
C ALA A 344 -21.42 -33.53 4.77
N ASP A 345 -21.48 -33.21 3.48
CA ASP A 345 -21.89 -34.17 2.46
C ASP A 345 -20.92 -35.37 2.50
N PRO A 346 -21.39 -36.61 2.71
CA PRO A 346 -20.55 -37.81 2.68
C PRO A 346 -19.82 -38.02 1.34
N GLN A 347 -20.30 -37.42 0.25
CA GLN A 347 -19.67 -37.44 -1.06
C GLN A 347 -18.69 -36.29 -1.28
N SER A 348 -18.72 -35.25 -0.44
CA SER A 348 -17.73 -34.18 -0.50
C SER A 348 -16.41 -34.66 0.09
N LEU A 349 -15.37 -34.64 -0.75
CA LEU A 349 -14.01 -35.01 -0.36
C LEU A 349 -13.37 -34.01 0.60
N ARG A 350 -13.87 -32.76 0.64
CA ARG A 350 -13.40 -31.68 1.52
C ARG A 350 -14.55 -30.74 1.87
N PRO A 351 -15.05 -30.73 3.10
CA PRO A 351 -16.01 -29.73 3.50
C PRO A 351 -15.34 -28.37 3.71
N HIS A 352 -16.00 -27.29 3.26
CA HIS A 352 -15.44 -25.95 3.23
C HIS A 352 -15.13 -25.40 4.63
N SER A 353 -13.90 -24.91 4.81
CA SER A 353 -13.53 -24.11 5.97
C SER A 353 -14.32 -22.80 5.98
N ASN A 354 -14.63 -22.27 7.16
CA ASN A 354 -15.11 -20.90 7.22
C ASN A 354 -13.95 -19.97 6.87
N HIS A 355 -14.23 -18.89 6.15
CA HIS A 355 -13.23 -17.88 5.86
C HIS A 355 -13.84 -16.49 5.82
N LEU A 356 -13.06 -15.52 6.26
CA LEU A 356 -13.39 -14.10 6.22
C LEU A 356 -12.54 -13.43 5.15
N ARG A 357 -13.18 -12.72 4.22
CA ARG A 357 -12.52 -11.99 3.13
C ARG A 357 -12.65 -10.51 3.31
N PHE A 358 -11.54 -9.79 3.18
CA PHE A 358 -11.49 -8.35 3.01
C PHE A 358 -11.13 -8.07 1.56
N ARG A 359 -12.12 -7.70 0.75
CA ARG A 359 -11.93 -7.27 -0.63
C ARG A 359 -11.52 -5.81 -0.62
N MET A 360 -10.34 -5.52 -1.15
CA MET A 360 -9.77 -4.18 -1.20
C MET A 360 -9.87 -3.54 -2.58
N LYS A 361 -10.01 -4.35 -3.64
CA LYS A 361 -10.29 -3.93 -5.02
C LYS A 361 -10.49 -5.16 -5.91
N PRO A 362 -11.39 -5.15 -6.90
CA PRO A 362 -12.61 -4.36 -6.98
C PRO A 362 -13.67 -4.93 -6.01
N GLY A 363 -14.81 -4.24 -5.89
CA GLY A 363 -15.92 -4.74 -5.07
C GLY A 363 -15.56 -4.71 -3.59
N GLU A 364 -15.00 -3.59 -3.18
CA GLU A 364 -14.54 -3.34 -1.84
C GLU A 364 -15.60 -3.80 -0.83
N GLY A 365 -15.18 -4.49 0.23
CA GLY A 365 -16.10 -4.92 1.28
C GLY A 365 -15.61 -6.15 2.03
N VAL A 366 -16.50 -6.71 2.84
CA VAL A 366 -16.21 -7.85 3.70
C VAL A 366 -17.19 -8.98 3.41
N SER A 367 -16.70 -10.21 3.29
CA SER A 367 -17.56 -11.39 3.27
C SER A 367 -17.13 -12.45 4.27
N LEU A 368 -18.11 -13.13 4.86
CA LEU A 368 -17.90 -14.26 5.74
C LEU A 368 -18.58 -15.49 5.15
N LEU A 369 -17.78 -16.48 4.75
CA LEU A 369 -18.28 -17.78 4.31
C LEU A 369 -18.60 -18.64 5.53
N VAL A 370 -19.87 -18.99 5.70
CA VAL A 370 -20.36 -19.88 6.76
C VAL A 370 -21.11 -21.08 6.19
N SER A 371 -21.26 -22.12 6.99
CA SER A 371 -22.05 -23.30 6.60
C SER A 371 -23.46 -23.22 7.17
N VAL A 372 -24.48 -23.41 6.33
CA VAL A 372 -25.90 -23.45 6.72
C VAL A 372 -26.55 -24.74 6.21
N LYS A 373 -27.73 -25.12 6.73
CA LYS A 373 -28.47 -26.28 6.21
C LYS A 373 -28.88 -26.03 4.76
N GLY A 374 -28.48 -26.92 3.85
CA GLY A 374 -28.94 -26.91 2.46
C GLY A 374 -30.45 -27.13 2.34
N PRO A 375 -31.10 -26.65 1.27
CA PRO A 375 -32.50 -26.96 0.99
C PRO A 375 -32.75 -28.47 0.88
N GLY A 376 -33.95 -28.92 1.28
CA GLY A 376 -34.34 -30.34 1.21
C GLY A 376 -34.43 -31.03 2.58
N GLU A 377 -34.74 -32.33 2.53
CA GLU A 377 -35.00 -33.19 3.70
C GLU A 377 -33.72 -33.64 4.42
N SER A 378 -32.59 -33.73 3.70
CA SER A 378 -31.31 -34.10 4.29
C SER A 378 -30.75 -32.96 5.16
N ILE A 379 -30.09 -33.33 6.25
CA ILE A 379 -29.38 -32.38 7.13
C ILE A 379 -27.92 -32.34 6.69
N VAL A 380 -27.70 -31.76 5.50
CA VAL A 380 -26.38 -31.53 4.91
C VAL A 380 -26.12 -30.03 4.88
N SER A 381 -24.93 -29.62 5.27
CA SER A 381 -24.52 -28.22 5.24
C SER A 381 -24.03 -27.81 3.85
N GLN A 382 -24.35 -26.59 3.43
CA GLN A 382 -23.79 -25.93 2.25
C GLN A 382 -23.16 -24.59 2.66
N PRO A 383 -22.12 -24.14 1.94
CA PRO A 383 -21.52 -22.83 2.17
C PRO A 383 -22.46 -21.70 1.73
N VAL A 384 -22.46 -20.59 2.47
CA VAL A 384 -23.17 -19.35 2.16
C VAL A 384 -22.29 -18.16 2.54
N ASP A 385 -22.17 -17.21 1.62
CA ASP A 385 -21.52 -15.92 1.88
C ASP A 385 -22.48 -14.93 2.53
N LEU A 386 -22.07 -14.39 3.68
CA LEU A 386 -22.65 -13.19 4.26
C LEU A 386 -21.81 -12.00 3.78
N ARG A 387 -22.38 -11.10 2.96
CA ARG A 387 -21.62 -10.03 2.28
C ARG A 387 -22.04 -8.64 2.75
N TYR A 388 -21.04 -7.79 2.93
CA TYR A 388 -21.15 -6.33 2.94
C TYR A 388 -20.25 -5.79 1.81
N GLU A 389 -20.78 -4.87 1.04
CA GLU A 389 -20.10 -4.20 -0.08
C GLU A 389 -20.21 -2.70 0.15
N TYR A 390 -19.12 -1.97 -0.10
CA TYR A 390 -19.18 -0.50 -0.03
C TYR A 390 -20.02 0.04 -1.17
N ASP A 391 -20.94 0.93 -0.84
CA ASP A 391 -21.76 1.67 -1.80
C ASP A 391 -21.39 3.14 -1.72
N SER A 392 -20.75 3.64 -2.79
CA SER A 392 -20.31 5.03 -2.91
C SER A 392 -21.44 6.07 -2.72
N ASN A 393 -22.71 5.69 -2.90
CA ASN A 393 -23.84 6.58 -2.68
C ASN A 393 -24.35 6.56 -1.23
N ARG A 394 -24.07 5.51 -0.46
CA ARG A 394 -24.55 5.33 0.92
C ARG A 394 -23.48 5.59 1.96
N ASP A 395 -22.24 5.27 1.65
CA ASP A 395 -21.13 5.31 2.60
C ASP A 395 -20.34 6.64 2.54
N GLY A 396 -20.79 7.57 1.68
CA GLY A 396 -20.21 8.91 1.51
C GLY A 396 -19.19 8.98 0.36
N PRO A 397 -18.63 10.17 0.07
CA PRO A 397 -17.64 10.29 -0.98
C PRO A 397 -16.39 9.49 -0.60
N HIS A 398 -15.99 8.56 -1.45
CA HIS A 398 -14.67 7.92 -1.35
C HIS A 398 -13.61 9.01 -1.52
N GLN A 399 -12.86 9.29 -0.46
CA GLN A 399 -11.70 10.16 -0.57
C GLN A 399 -10.58 9.38 -1.26
N ASP A 400 -9.96 9.97 -2.28
CA ASP A 400 -8.75 9.42 -2.86
C ASP A 400 -7.65 9.30 -1.78
N ALA A 401 -6.87 8.22 -1.86
CA ALA A 401 -5.84 7.93 -0.87
C ALA A 401 -4.81 9.07 -0.75
N TYR A 402 -4.45 9.73 -1.85
CA TYR A 402 -3.51 10.86 -1.81
C TYR A 402 -4.14 12.09 -1.18
N ALA A 403 -5.41 12.41 -1.48
CA ALA A 403 -6.12 13.54 -0.86
C ALA A 403 -6.12 13.40 0.66
N ARG A 404 -6.42 12.18 1.13
CA ARG A 404 -6.40 11.86 2.55
C ARG A 404 -5.00 11.99 3.16
N LEU A 405 -3.99 11.36 2.57
CA LEU A 405 -2.62 11.39 3.07
C LEU A 405 -2.05 12.81 3.10
N ILE A 406 -2.18 13.58 2.02
CA ILE A 406 -1.72 14.99 2.01
C ILE A 406 -2.43 15.78 3.10
N GLY A 407 -3.75 15.59 3.24
CA GLY A 407 -4.53 16.23 4.28
C GLY A 407 -4.11 15.85 5.70
N ASP A 408 -3.71 14.61 5.94
CA ASP A 408 -3.22 14.12 7.23
C ASP A 408 -1.83 14.68 7.53
N ALA A 409 -0.94 14.74 6.53
CA ALA A 409 0.37 15.35 6.66
C ALA A 409 0.30 16.86 6.99
N LEU A 410 -0.64 17.59 6.38
CA LEU A 410 -0.92 19.00 6.72
C LEU A 410 -1.35 19.19 8.18
N ARG A 411 -2.06 18.21 8.75
CA ARG A 411 -2.52 18.22 10.14
C ARG A 411 -1.53 17.59 11.13
N GLY A 412 -0.43 17.01 10.63
CA GLY A 412 0.52 16.28 11.46
C GLY A 412 0.02 14.92 11.95
N ASP A 413 -0.98 14.33 11.29
CA ASP A 413 -1.50 13.01 11.64
C ASP A 413 -0.70 11.90 10.92
N GLN A 414 0.11 11.18 11.69
CA GLN A 414 0.98 10.11 11.17
C GLN A 414 0.32 8.73 11.10
N THR A 415 -0.98 8.60 11.42
CA THR A 415 -1.65 7.30 11.58
C THR A 415 -1.50 6.39 10.35
N LEU A 416 -1.48 6.98 9.16
CA LEU A 416 -1.47 6.27 7.87
C LEU A 416 -0.11 6.26 7.17
N PHE A 417 0.95 6.62 7.90
CA PHE A 417 2.30 6.72 7.32
C PHE A 417 3.18 5.58 7.83
N ALA A 418 4.14 5.18 6.99
CA ALA A 418 5.13 4.20 7.39
C ALA A 418 6.18 4.83 8.31
N ARG A 419 6.50 4.17 9.43
CA ARG A 419 7.57 4.59 10.34
C ARG A 419 8.92 4.03 9.89
N ALA A 420 9.99 4.77 10.14
CA ALA A 420 11.35 4.44 9.69
C ALA A 420 11.77 3.01 10.04
N ASP A 421 11.63 2.65 11.32
CA ASP A 421 11.99 1.34 11.86
C ASP A 421 11.14 0.19 11.29
N ALA A 422 9.86 0.43 11.04
CA ALA A 422 8.98 -0.56 10.39
C ALA A 422 9.38 -0.79 8.93
N VAL A 423 9.83 0.24 8.21
CA VAL A 423 10.36 0.13 6.85
C VAL A 423 11.65 -0.69 6.83
N GLU A 424 12.56 -0.46 7.78
CA GLU A 424 13.79 -1.25 7.91
C GLU A 424 13.51 -2.72 8.25
N GLU A 425 12.58 -2.99 9.16
CA GLU A 425 12.18 -4.38 9.46
C GLU A 425 11.52 -5.05 8.25
N ALA A 426 10.71 -4.32 7.48
CA ALA A 426 10.13 -4.83 6.24
C ALA A 426 11.22 -5.19 5.21
N TRP A 427 12.27 -4.37 5.08
CA TRP A 427 13.44 -4.72 4.27
C TRP A 427 14.19 -5.94 4.81
N ARG A 428 14.47 -6.01 6.12
CA ARG A 428 15.09 -7.20 6.75
C ARG A 428 14.34 -8.49 6.43
N VAL A 429 13.00 -8.42 6.35
CA VAL A 429 12.15 -9.58 6.05
C VAL A 429 12.35 -10.06 4.61
N VAL A 430 12.50 -9.16 3.64
CA VAL A 430 12.52 -9.52 2.20
C VAL A 430 13.89 -9.48 1.54
N ASP A 431 14.87 -8.79 2.11
CA ASP A 431 16.19 -8.55 1.49
C ASP A 431 16.86 -9.82 0.95
N PRO A 432 16.85 -10.97 1.64
CA PRO A 432 17.48 -12.17 1.10
C PRO A 432 16.83 -12.70 -0.18
N MET A 433 15.50 -12.59 -0.34
CA MET A 433 14.85 -13.02 -1.59
C MET A 433 15.10 -12.02 -2.72
N VAL A 434 15.37 -10.76 -2.37
CA VAL A 434 15.72 -9.71 -3.32
C VAL A 434 17.16 -9.86 -3.81
N ALA A 435 18.09 -10.27 -2.93
CA ALA A 435 19.51 -10.44 -3.25
C ALA A 435 19.83 -11.81 -3.90
N GLU A 436 19.24 -12.89 -3.38
CA GLU A 436 19.55 -14.28 -3.77
C GLU A 436 18.27 -15.11 -4.00
N GLY A 437 17.24 -14.47 -4.56
CA GLY A 437 15.97 -15.11 -4.87
C GLY A 437 16.10 -16.29 -5.86
N PRO A 438 15.14 -17.23 -5.85
CA PRO A 438 15.10 -18.29 -6.85
C PRO A 438 14.97 -17.71 -8.28
N PRO A 439 15.37 -18.47 -9.32
CA PRO A 439 15.17 -18.08 -10.71
C PRO A 439 13.71 -17.75 -11.02
N VAL A 440 13.47 -16.86 -11.97
CA VAL A 440 12.09 -16.57 -12.40
C VAL A 440 11.54 -17.73 -13.23
N MET A 441 10.29 -18.09 -12.97
CA MET A 441 9.56 -19.08 -13.74
C MET A 441 8.66 -18.40 -14.78
N PRO A 442 8.63 -18.86 -16.03
CA PRO A 442 7.73 -18.31 -17.03
C PRO A 442 6.27 -18.60 -16.66
N TYR A 443 5.36 -17.71 -17.03
CA TYR A 443 3.93 -17.97 -16.99
C TYR A 443 3.18 -17.24 -18.10
N ALA A 444 2.10 -17.85 -18.59
CA ALA A 444 1.29 -17.23 -19.63
C ALA A 444 0.51 -16.03 -19.08
N PRO A 445 0.48 -14.88 -19.79
CA PRO A 445 -0.42 -13.77 -19.47
C PRO A 445 -1.87 -14.23 -19.32
N GLY A 446 -2.60 -13.71 -18.34
CA GLY A 446 -3.98 -14.09 -18.05
C GLY A 446 -4.14 -15.36 -17.20
N THR A 447 -3.06 -15.85 -16.58
CA THR A 447 -3.09 -16.98 -15.63
C THR A 447 -2.79 -16.50 -14.19
N TRP A 448 -2.96 -17.37 -13.19
CA TRP A 448 -2.67 -17.02 -11.77
C TRP A 448 -1.17 -17.05 -11.38
N GLY A 449 -0.28 -17.02 -12.37
CA GLY A 449 1.16 -17.14 -12.21
C GLY A 449 1.69 -18.52 -12.65
N PRO A 450 2.94 -18.86 -12.31
CA PRO A 450 3.57 -20.11 -12.72
C PRO A 450 2.80 -21.35 -12.25
N GLU A 451 2.76 -22.39 -13.11
CA GLU A 451 2.17 -23.67 -12.74
C GLU A 451 2.99 -24.35 -11.65
N LEU A 452 2.35 -24.56 -10.50
CA LEU A 452 2.98 -25.12 -9.32
C LEU A 452 3.00 -26.66 -9.40
N HIS A 453 3.54 -27.31 -10.43
CA HIS A 453 3.47 -28.80 -10.51
C HIS A 453 4.73 -29.52 -10.98
N GLU A 454 5.47 -29.01 -11.96
CA GLU A 454 6.61 -29.74 -12.55
C GLU A 454 7.98 -29.08 -12.32
N ASP A 455 8.01 -27.75 -12.21
CA ASP A 455 9.26 -26.97 -12.19
C ASP A 455 9.65 -26.43 -10.80
N LEU A 456 8.79 -26.62 -9.78
CA LEU A 456 9.10 -26.21 -8.41
C LEU A 456 9.86 -27.27 -7.63
N ARG A 457 10.84 -26.83 -6.82
CA ARG A 457 11.48 -27.72 -5.86
C ARG A 457 10.41 -28.29 -4.90
N PRO A 458 10.46 -29.58 -4.53
CA PRO A 458 9.47 -30.21 -3.67
C PRO A 458 9.19 -29.45 -2.37
N ASP A 459 10.20 -28.79 -1.80
CA ASP A 459 10.07 -28.00 -0.57
C ASP A 459 9.29 -26.69 -0.80
N GLN A 460 9.57 -25.96 -1.90
CA GLN A 460 8.81 -24.77 -2.32
C GLN A 460 7.36 -25.13 -2.66
N LEU A 461 7.20 -26.24 -3.37
CA LEU A 461 5.90 -26.74 -3.76
C LEU A 461 5.06 -27.14 -2.55
N THR A 462 5.66 -27.85 -1.60
CA THR A 462 5.03 -28.22 -0.34
C THR A 462 4.68 -26.98 0.47
N ALA A 463 5.54 -25.96 0.48
CA ALA A 463 5.27 -24.70 1.17
C ALA A 463 4.07 -23.95 0.58
N MET A 464 3.90 -23.94 -0.75
CA MET A 464 2.87 -23.18 -1.47
C MET A 464 1.55 -23.93 -1.67
N LEU A 465 1.57 -25.21 -2.01
CA LEU A 465 0.36 -25.98 -2.33
C LEU A 465 -0.28 -26.67 -1.12
N ASN A 466 0.51 -27.10 -0.13
CA ASN A 466 -0.02 -27.97 0.94
C ASN A 466 -0.55 -27.21 2.16
N ALA A 467 -0.73 -25.89 2.07
CA ALA A 467 -0.91 -25.05 3.25
C ALA A 467 -2.26 -24.34 3.37
N THR A 468 -3.18 -24.62 2.46
CA THR A 468 -4.60 -24.31 2.65
C THR A 468 -5.33 -25.64 2.88
N PRO A 469 -6.31 -25.71 3.80
CA PRO A 469 -7.15 -26.90 3.99
C PRO A 469 -7.72 -27.50 2.69
N GLU A 470 -7.93 -26.69 1.66
CA GLU A 470 -8.39 -27.11 0.33
C GLU A 470 -7.27 -27.42 -0.69
N GLY A 471 -6.00 -27.19 -0.36
CA GLY A 471 -4.83 -27.62 -1.15
C GLY A 471 -4.37 -26.63 -2.23
N GLY A 472 -4.67 -25.35 -2.07
CA GLY A 472 -4.24 -24.27 -2.96
C GLY A 472 -4.85 -22.90 -2.62
N TRP A 473 -4.46 -21.88 -3.39
CA TRP A 473 -4.93 -20.51 -3.23
C TRP A 473 -6.45 -20.39 -3.40
N HIS A 474 -7.09 -19.59 -2.55
CA HIS A 474 -8.47 -19.16 -2.82
C HIS A 474 -8.50 -18.28 -4.07
N ARG A 475 -9.48 -18.49 -4.94
CA ARG A 475 -9.77 -17.52 -6.02
C ARG A 475 -10.31 -16.24 -5.34
N PRO A 476 -9.85 -15.04 -5.73
CA PRO A 476 -10.44 -13.81 -5.23
C PRO A 476 -11.92 -13.74 -5.58
N LEU A 477 -12.74 -13.16 -4.69
CA LEU A 477 -14.16 -13.00 -4.94
C LEU A 477 -14.39 -11.67 -5.69
N LEU A 478 -14.84 -11.72 -6.94
CA LEU A 478 -15.18 -10.53 -7.72
C LEU A 478 -16.65 -10.10 -7.51
N PRO A 479 -17.00 -8.81 -7.75
CA PRO A 479 -18.38 -8.32 -7.63
C PRO A 479 -19.41 -9.15 -8.42
N ASP A 480 -19.04 -9.57 -9.63
CA ASP A 480 -19.94 -10.28 -10.55
C ASP A 480 -20.05 -11.79 -10.26
N ASP A 481 -19.25 -12.33 -9.32
CA ASP A 481 -19.27 -13.74 -8.92
C ASP A 481 -20.40 -14.08 -7.92
N ALA A 482 -21.50 -13.32 -7.96
CA ALA A 482 -22.73 -13.61 -7.21
C ALA A 482 -23.38 -14.92 -7.70
N GLY A 483 -22.79 -16.06 -7.37
CA GLY A 483 -23.31 -17.40 -7.68
C GLY A 483 -22.27 -18.50 -7.91
N ARG A 484 -20.96 -18.18 -7.97
CA ARG A 484 -19.89 -19.19 -8.05
C ARG A 484 -19.26 -19.33 -6.66
N VAL A 485 -19.74 -20.33 -5.92
CA VAL A 485 -19.13 -20.79 -4.66
C VAL A 485 -18.22 -21.98 -4.95
#